data_AF-A0A966NEU5-F1
#
_entry.id   AF-A0A966NEU5-F1
#
_cell.length_a   1.000
_cell.length_b   1.000
_cell.length_c   1.000
_cell.angle_alpha   90.00
_cell.angle_beta   90.00
_cell.angle_gamma   90.00
#
_symmetry.space_group_name_H-M   'P 1'
#
loop_
_entity.id
_entity.type
_entity.pdbx_description
1 polymer ?
#
loop_
_entity_poly.entity_id
_entity_poly.type
_entity_poly.pdbx_seq_one_letter_code
_entity_poly.pdbx_strand_id
1 'polypeptide(L)'
;MTQQLFYGGFAFDPDAVWFTIHKQAIIGRLGRRKYMAEMWHLTGRVSGANSAEVQSKVVAVENAMVDGGDLVFSLTHALYSADCVEGTHVYSLRWLPGFDGVRGSGAEMVLRRTFQITIGGKKLATGIDTDLIEYRETVRGRGTGGPIVLPVTSLAGSVQAQQRVAQTPFWATQSGYAVGLTAYPAPATRIWLTTAGVYYMPDQVSGGYTTPENFGINRNTGFRTDWNYVCWSPMQLVGSPVIPF
;
A
#
# COMPACT_ATOMS: atom_id res chain seq x y z
N MET A 1 -15.83 -35.57 12.96
CA MET A 1 -16.28 -34.55 11.98
C MET A 1 -15.26 -34.53 10.87
N THR A 2 -15.67 -34.81 9.65
CA THR A 2 -14.81 -34.65 8.45
C THR A 2 -14.59 -33.16 8.22
N GLN A 3 -13.32 -32.73 8.16
CA GLN A 3 -12.98 -31.35 7.78
C GLN A 3 -13.30 -31.18 6.28
N GLN A 4 -14.03 -30.12 5.95
CA GLN A 4 -14.51 -29.84 4.59
C GLN A 4 -14.19 -28.38 4.26
N LEU A 5 -13.78 -28.13 3.01
CA LEU A 5 -13.51 -26.76 2.54
C LEU A 5 -14.83 -26.10 2.13
N PHE A 6 -15.00 -24.84 2.53
CA PHE A 6 -16.11 -23.99 2.15
C PHE A 6 -15.60 -22.71 1.47
N TYR A 7 -16.32 -22.23 0.48
CA TYR A 7 -16.17 -20.88 -0.06
C TYR A 7 -17.51 -20.16 -0.07
N GLY A 8 -17.65 -19.12 0.75
CA GLY A 8 -18.95 -18.53 1.06
C GLY A 8 -19.91 -19.59 1.60
N GLY A 9 -21.05 -19.76 0.92
CA GLY A 9 -22.02 -20.82 1.24
C GLY A 9 -21.79 -22.16 0.53
N PHE A 10 -20.80 -22.24 -0.38
CA PHE A 10 -20.56 -23.44 -1.17
C PHE A 10 -19.63 -24.42 -0.45
N ALA A 11 -20.05 -25.68 -0.34
CA ALA A 11 -19.27 -26.76 0.27
C ALA A 11 -18.62 -27.62 -0.82
N PHE A 12 -17.29 -27.75 -0.78
CA PHE A 12 -16.58 -28.65 -1.68
C PHE A 12 -16.75 -30.11 -1.26
N ASP A 13 -16.77 -31.05 -2.20
CA ASP A 13 -16.83 -32.48 -1.88
C ASP A 13 -15.70 -32.85 -0.86
N PRO A 14 -16.00 -33.57 0.24
CA PRO A 14 -14.99 -34.01 1.20
C PRO A 14 -13.89 -34.83 0.51
N ASP A 15 -12.64 -34.65 0.95
CA ASP A 15 -11.45 -35.35 0.43
C ASP A 15 -11.22 -35.19 -1.09
N ALA A 16 -11.88 -34.23 -1.74
CA ALA A 16 -11.78 -34.00 -3.18
C ALA A 16 -10.94 -32.78 -3.57
N VAL A 17 -10.51 -31.97 -2.59
CA VAL A 17 -9.75 -30.74 -2.80
C VAL A 17 -8.49 -30.75 -1.98
N TRP A 18 -7.36 -30.42 -2.62
CA TRP A 18 -6.11 -30.11 -1.95
C TRP A 18 -5.77 -28.65 -2.19
N PHE A 19 -5.08 -28.04 -1.23
CA PHE A 19 -4.73 -26.64 -1.30
C PHE A 19 -3.32 -26.36 -0.81
N THR A 20 -2.74 -25.28 -1.33
CA THR A 20 -1.51 -24.69 -0.81
C THR A 20 -1.76 -23.23 -0.49
N ILE A 21 -1.24 -22.76 0.64
CA ILE A 21 -1.40 -21.38 1.10
C ILE A 21 -0.05 -20.69 1.01
N HIS A 22 0.01 -19.61 0.22
CA HIS A 22 1.15 -18.72 0.14
C HIS A 22 0.83 -17.42 0.86
N LYS A 23 1.73 -16.98 1.73
CA LYS A 23 1.63 -15.69 2.40
C LYS A 23 2.87 -14.86 2.08
N GLN A 24 2.67 -13.66 1.55
CA GLN A 24 3.75 -12.77 1.16
C GLN A 24 3.52 -11.37 1.73
N ALA A 25 4.55 -10.83 2.38
CA ALA A 25 4.51 -9.46 2.86
C ALA A 25 4.69 -8.48 1.68
N ILE A 26 3.79 -7.50 1.59
CA ILE A 26 3.93 -6.35 0.70
C ILE A 26 4.55 -5.22 1.50
N ILE A 27 5.69 -4.72 1.03
CA ILE A 27 6.52 -3.74 1.74
C ILE A 27 6.37 -2.37 1.06
N GLY A 28 6.16 -1.32 1.86
CA GLY A 28 6.08 0.06 1.42
C GLY A 28 7.46 0.68 1.14
N ARG A 29 7.49 1.93 0.69
CA ARG A 29 8.74 2.60 0.28
C ARG A 29 9.73 2.81 1.42
N LEU A 30 9.24 2.89 2.66
CA LEU A 30 10.07 2.96 3.87
C LEU A 30 10.60 1.61 4.36
N GLY A 31 10.41 0.52 3.61
CA GLY A 31 10.82 -0.83 4.05
C GLY A 31 9.88 -1.45 5.10
N ARG A 32 8.79 -0.77 5.44
CA ARG A 32 7.79 -1.18 6.41
C ARG A 32 6.68 -2.03 5.76
N ARG A 33 6.14 -3.02 6.48
CA ARG A 33 5.11 -3.92 5.94
C ARG A 33 3.76 -3.20 5.84
N LYS A 34 3.16 -3.21 4.64
CA LYS A 34 1.85 -2.62 4.34
C LYS A 34 0.73 -3.66 4.48
N TYR A 35 0.92 -4.80 3.82
CA TYR A 35 -0.07 -5.88 3.77
C TYR A 35 0.59 -7.24 3.88
N MET A 36 -0.21 -8.26 4.22
CA MET A 36 0.09 -9.66 3.97
C MET A 36 -0.86 -10.16 2.88
N ALA A 37 -0.35 -10.42 1.69
CA ALA A 37 -1.10 -11.08 0.64
C ALA A 37 -1.16 -12.57 0.96
N GLU A 38 -2.37 -13.10 1.08
CA GLU A 38 -2.63 -14.53 1.31
C GLU A 38 -3.33 -15.11 0.09
N MET A 39 -2.72 -16.12 -0.53
CA MET A 39 -3.18 -16.76 -1.75
C MET A 39 -3.33 -18.26 -1.51
N TRP A 40 -4.51 -18.78 -1.82
CA TRP A 40 -4.85 -20.19 -1.75
C TRP A 40 -4.97 -20.74 -3.16
N HIS A 41 -4.12 -21.70 -3.50
CA HIS A 41 -4.24 -22.46 -4.74
C HIS A 41 -4.95 -23.76 -4.43
N LEU A 42 -6.19 -23.87 -4.88
CA LEU A 42 -7.02 -25.05 -4.77
C LEU A 42 -6.86 -25.87 -6.05
N THR A 43 -6.68 -27.17 -5.90
CA THR A 43 -6.88 -28.11 -7.00
C THR A 43 -7.80 -29.21 -6.48
N GLY A 44 -8.74 -29.64 -7.30
CA GLY A 44 -9.71 -30.61 -6.85
C GLY A 44 -10.53 -31.19 -7.98
N ARG A 45 -11.57 -31.93 -7.60
CA ARG A 45 -12.53 -32.51 -8.54
C ARG A 45 -13.94 -32.39 -8.01
N VAL A 46 -14.89 -32.23 -8.93
CA VAL A 46 -16.30 -32.54 -8.67
C VAL A 46 -16.57 -33.96 -9.13
N SER A 47 -17.36 -34.74 -8.40
CA SER A 47 -17.74 -36.11 -8.79
C SER A 47 -19.25 -36.31 -8.75
N GLY A 48 -19.78 -37.15 -9.64
CA GLY A 48 -21.19 -37.49 -9.74
C GLY A 48 -21.40 -38.91 -10.27
N ALA A 49 -22.62 -39.45 -10.14
CA ALA A 49 -22.95 -40.79 -10.62
C ALA A 49 -23.13 -40.84 -12.15
N ASN A 50 -23.34 -39.68 -12.78
CA ASN A 50 -23.56 -39.53 -14.23
C ASN A 50 -23.13 -38.13 -14.69
N SER A 51 -23.10 -37.93 -16.01
CA SER A 51 -22.66 -36.67 -16.63
C SER A 51 -23.55 -35.48 -16.28
N ALA A 52 -24.87 -35.69 -16.06
CA ALA A 52 -25.79 -34.62 -15.69
C ALA A 52 -25.49 -34.07 -14.28
N GLU A 53 -25.21 -34.95 -13.33
CA GLU A 53 -24.78 -34.56 -11.97
C GLU A 53 -23.43 -33.83 -11.98
N VAL A 54 -22.46 -34.32 -12.74
CA VAL A 54 -21.16 -33.64 -12.91
C VAL A 54 -21.38 -32.24 -13.46
N GLN A 55 -22.19 -32.08 -14.52
CA GLN A 55 -22.47 -30.78 -15.13
C GLN A 55 -23.20 -29.83 -14.16
N SER A 56 -24.13 -30.33 -13.35
CA SER A 56 -24.79 -29.52 -12.32
C SER A 56 -23.81 -29.00 -11.27
N LYS A 57 -22.89 -29.86 -10.79
CA LYS A 57 -21.85 -29.45 -9.84
C LYS A 57 -20.84 -28.47 -10.45
N VAL A 58 -20.50 -28.62 -11.72
CA VAL A 58 -19.65 -27.66 -12.46
C VAL A 58 -20.27 -26.27 -12.42
N VAL A 59 -21.55 -26.15 -12.80
CA VAL A 59 -22.27 -24.88 -12.78
C VAL A 59 -22.38 -24.32 -11.35
N ALA A 60 -22.58 -25.19 -10.35
CA ALA A 60 -22.62 -24.77 -8.95
C ALA A 60 -21.27 -24.18 -8.48
N VAL A 61 -20.14 -24.77 -8.88
CA VAL A 61 -18.81 -24.22 -8.61
C VAL A 61 -18.66 -22.86 -9.30
N GLU A 62 -18.96 -22.76 -10.60
CA GLU A 62 -18.85 -21.50 -11.36
C GLU A 62 -19.67 -20.37 -10.74
N ASN A 63 -20.91 -20.66 -10.32
CA ASN A 63 -21.78 -19.69 -9.67
C ASN A 63 -21.29 -19.28 -8.27
N ALA A 64 -20.64 -20.20 -7.55
CA ALA A 64 -20.10 -19.93 -6.22
C ALA A 64 -18.78 -19.13 -6.27
N MET A 65 -18.03 -19.23 -7.36
CA MET A 65 -16.71 -18.60 -7.52
C MET A 65 -16.81 -17.10 -7.88
N VAL A 66 -17.54 -16.35 -7.04
CA VAL A 66 -17.65 -14.89 -7.08
C VAL A 66 -16.82 -14.27 -5.96
N ASP A 67 -16.42 -13.01 -6.12
CA ASP A 67 -15.63 -12.29 -5.10
C ASP A 67 -16.42 -12.09 -3.79
N GLY A 68 -15.69 -11.93 -2.69
CA GLY A 68 -16.23 -11.58 -1.38
C GLY A 68 -16.65 -12.76 -0.50
N GLY A 69 -16.46 -14.00 -0.94
CA GLY A 69 -16.78 -15.20 -0.15
C GLY A 69 -15.69 -15.56 0.88
N ASP A 70 -16.09 -16.07 2.04
CA ASP A 70 -15.14 -16.58 3.04
C ASP A 70 -14.59 -17.95 2.63
N LEU A 71 -13.27 -18.13 2.62
CA LEU A 71 -12.63 -19.42 2.33
C LEU A 71 -12.23 -20.09 3.65
N VAL A 72 -12.90 -21.19 4.00
CA VAL A 72 -12.77 -21.81 5.33
C VAL A 72 -12.57 -23.32 5.22
N PHE A 73 -11.46 -23.82 5.77
CA PHE A 73 -11.23 -25.27 5.94
C PHE A 73 -11.32 -25.68 7.40
N SER A 74 -10.77 -24.86 8.29
CA SER A 74 -10.78 -25.07 9.75
C SER A 74 -10.58 -23.74 10.46
N LEU A 75 -10.69 -23.73 11.80
CA LEU A 75 -10.45 -22.52 12.61
C LEU A 75 -9.05 -21.91 12.41
N THR A 76 -8.05 -22.72 12.07
CA THR A 76 -6.66 -22.26 11.87
C THR A 76 -6.33 -21.96 10.40
N HIS A 77 -7.17 -22.43 9.48
CA HIS A 77 -7.01 -22.26 8.04
C HIS A 77 -8.29 -21.66 7.47
N ALA A 78 -8.36 -20.34 7.56
CA ALA A 78 -9.45 -19.53 7.05
C ALA A 78 -8.94 -18.19 6.50
N LEU A 79 -9.57 -17.76 5.43
CA LEU A 79 -9.43 -16.45 4.83
C LEU A 79 -10.81 -15.81 4.76
N TYR A 80 -11.12 -15.00 5.76
CA TYR A 80 -12.36 -14.24 5.82
C TYR A 80 -12.26 -13.01 4.92
N SER A 81 -13.33 -12.76 4.18
CA SER A 81 -13.48 -11.59 3.32
C SER A 81 -13.39 -10.30 4.13
N ALA A 82 -14.05 -10.25 5.29
CA ALA A 82 -14.04 -9.09 6.20
C ALA A 82 -12.63 -8.72 6.74
N ASP A 83 -11.71 -9.69 6.84
CA ASP A 83 -10.34 -9.46 7.29
C ASP A 83 -9.45 -8.91 6.17
N CYS A 84 -9.89 -9.02 4.92
CA CYS A 84 -9.17 -8.54 3.75
C CYS A 84 -9.57 -7.08 3.44
N VAL A 85 -8.61 -6.25 3.08
CA VAL A 85 -8.80 -4.81 2.79
C VAL A 85 -9.86 -4.61 1.69
N GLU A 86 -9.73 -5.36 0.60
CA GLU A 86 -10.59 -5.30 -0.58
C GLU A 86 -11.63 -6.44 -0.62
N GLY A 87 -11.70 -7.27 0.43
CA GLY A 87 -12.39 -8.55 0.40
C GLY A 87 -11.51 -9.67 -0.17
N THR A 88 -12.07 -10.87 -0.23
CA THR A 88 -11.49 -11.99 -0.97
C THR A 88 -11.81 -11.87 -2.46
N HIS A 89 -10.87 -12.27 -3.29
CA HIS A 89 -11.03 -12.31 -4.74
C HIS A 89 -10.76 -13.70 -5.29
N VAL A 90 -11.58 -14.10 -6.26
CA VAL A 90 -11.33 -15.27 -7.09
C VAL A 90 -10.51 -14.84 -8.30
N TYR A 91 -9.20 -15.06 -8.24
CA TYR A 91 -8.28 -14.64 -9.30
C TYR A 91 -8.37 -15.51 -10.55
N SER A 92 -8.72 -16.79 -10.40
CA SER A 92 -8.85 -17.71 -11.52
C SER A 92 -9.68 -18.93 -11.14
N LEU A 93 -10.53 -19.38 -12.06
CA LEU A 93 -11.12 -20.72 -12.08
C LEU A 93 -10.79 -21.35 -13.44
N ARG A 94 -10.18 -22.54 -13.43
CA ARG A 94 -9.91 -23.31 -14.65
C ARG A 94 -10.29 -24.77 -14.50
N TRP A 95 -10.91 -25.32 -15.54
CA TRP A 95 -11.15 -26.75 -15.67
C TRP A 95 -9.96 -27.44 -16.33
N LEU A 96 -9.49 -28.53 -15.75
CA LEU A 96 -8.35 -29.30 -16.25
C LEU A 96 -8.80 -30.47 -17.13
N PRO A 97 -7.99 -30.88 -18.13
CA PRO A 97 -8.30 -32.01 -19.01
C PRO A 97 -8.11 -33.40 -18.34
N GLY A 98 -7.78 -33.44 -17.04
CA GLY A 98 -7.48 -34.64 -16.26
C GLY A 98 -6.73 -34.30 -14.96
N PHE A 99 -6.74 -35.22 -13.99
CA PHE A 99 -6.09 -35.05 -12.67
C PHE A 99 -4.57 -34.82 -12.76
N ASP A 100 -3.91 -35.39 -13.76
CA ASP A 100 -2.46 -35.32 -13.98
C ASP A 100 -2.04 -34.29 -15.05
N GLY A 101 -2.99 -33.54 -15.62
CA GLY A 101 -2.71 -32.61 -16.72
C GLY A 101 -2.24 -33.29 -18.03
N VAL A 102 -2.20 -34.63 -18.06
CA VAL A 102 -1.89 -35.42 -19.25
C VAL A 102 -3.23 -35.93 -19.79
N ARG A 103 -3.46 -35.66 -21.08
CA ARG A 103 -4.68 -35.96 -21.84
C ARG A 103 -5.59 -37.05 -21.23
N GLY A 104 -6.74 -36.60 -20.70
CA GLY A 104 -7.98 -37.36 -20.68
C GLY A 104 -7.95 -38.61 -19.79
N SER A 105 -8.13 -38.42 -18.48
CA SER A 105 -8.65 -39.53 -17.69
C SER A 105 -10.05 -39.83 -18.22
N GLY A 106 -10.31 -41.06 -18.68
CA GLY A 106 -11.54 -41.41 -19.41
C GLY A 106 -12.87 -41.19 -18.68
N ALA A 107 -12.82 -40.81 -17.39
CA ALA A 107 -13.98 -40.46 -16.58
C ALA A 107 -14.28 -38.95 -16.51
N GLU A 108 -13.43 -38.09 -17.12
CA GLU A 108 -13.67 -36.65 -17.20
C GLU A 108 -15.00 -36.36 -17.93
N MET A 109 -15.79 -35.43 -17.39
CA MET A 109 -17.16 -35.08 -17.82
C MET A 109 -18.22 -36.18 -17.68
N VAL A 110 -17.86 -37.42 -17.34
CA VAL A 110 -18.82 -38.52 -17.15
C VAL A 110 -19.08 -38.80 -15.67
N LEU A 111 -18.02 -38.99 -14.90
CA LEU A 111 -18.11 -39.27 -13.45
C LEU A 111 -17.42 -38.21 -12.60
N ARG A 112 -16.54 -37.40 -13.22
CA ARG A 112 -15.82 -36.34 -12.52
C ARG A 112 -15.42 -35.20 -13.44
N ARG A 113 -15.11 -34.04 -12.86
CA ARG A 113 -14.38 -32.96 -13.56
C ARG A 113 -13.35 -32.32 -12.66
N THR A 114 -12.11 -32.22 -13.13
CA THR A 114 -10.99 -31.65 -12.35
C THR A 114 -10.88 -30.14 -12.55
N PHE A 115 -10.55 -29.39 -11.49
CA PHE A 115 -10.40 -27.94 -11.53
C PHE A 115 -9.17 -27.42 -10.78
N GLN A 116 -8.80 -26.18 -11.07
CA GLN A 116 -7.91 -25.36 -10.26
C GLN A 116 -8.50 -23.98 -10.03
N ILE A 117 -8.41 -23.51 -8.80
CA ILE A 117 -8.92 -22.20 -8.37
C ILE A 117 -7.82 -21.48 -7.61
N THR A 118 -7.68 -20.18 -7.86
CA THR A 118 -6.84 -19.31 -7.05
C THR A 118 -7.73 -18.29 -6.39
N ILE A 119 -7.72 -18.28 -5.06
CA ILE A 119 -8.49 -17.35 -4.24
C ILE A 119 -7.51 -16.64 -3.32
N GLY A 120 -7.67 -15.35 -3.10
CA GLY A 120 -6.80 -14.66 -2.16
C GLY A 120 -7.31 -13.29 -1.76
N GLY A 121 -6.54 -12.65 -0.88
CA GLY A 121 -6.86 -11.32 -0.38
C GLY A 121 -5.68 -10.71 0.33
N LYS A 122 -5.72 -9.39 0.52
CA LYS A 122 -4.70 -8.64 1.25
C LYS A 122 -5.21 -8.36 2.65
N LYS A 123 -4.54 -8.89 3.67
CA LYS A 123 -4.77 -8.49 5.06
C LYS A 123 -3.87 -7.31 5.40
N LEU A 124 -4.32 -6.42 6.27
CA LEU A 124 -3.43 -5.41 6.85
C LEU A 124 -2.28 -6.12 7.57
N ALA A 125 -1.07 -5.60 7.40
CA ALA A 125 0.03 -6.02 8.25
C ALA A 125 -0.30 -5.65 9.72
N THR A 126 0.10 -6.50 10.66
CA THR A 126 -0.01 -6.26 12.10
C THR A 126 1.41 -6.16 12.69
N GLY A 127 1.64 -5.22 13.62
CA GLY A 127 2.95 -5.05 14.29
C GLY A 127 3.40 -3.58 14.40
N ILE A 128 4.63 -3.37 14.87
CA ILE A 128 5.18 -2.07 15.34
C ILE A 128 5.54 -1.11 14.18
N ASP A 129 5.42 -1.51 12.92
CA ASP A 129 5.91 -0.77 11.75
C ASP A 129 4.81 -0.36 10.75
N THR A 130 3.55 -0.29 11.15
CA THR A 130 2.45 -0.13 10.16
C THR A 130 1.98 1.29 9.93
N ASP A 131 2.34 2.25 10.78
CA ASP A 131 1.63 3.53 10.82
C ASP A 131 2.06 4.50 9.72
N LEU A 132 3.33 4.48 9.31
CA LEU A 132 3.89 5.33 8.27
C LEU A 132 4.57 4.48 7.19
N ILE A 133 4.08 4.56 5.95
CA ILE A 133 4.51 3.72 4.82
C ILE A 133 5.33 4.48 3.77
N GLU A 134 5.18 5.80 3.73
CA GLU A 134 5.96 6.69 2.88
C GLU A 134 6.19 8.03 3.58
N TYR A 135 7.38 8.58 3.42
CA TYR A 135 7.74 9.90 3.92
C TYR A 135 8.68 10.57 2.92
N ARG A 136 8.39 11.83 2.59
CA ARG A 136 9.28 12.68 1.79
C ARG A 136 9.21 14.09 2.33
N GLU A 137 10.38 14.64 2.62
CA GLU A 137 10.52 16.03 3.01
C GLU A 137 11.70 16.66 2.29
N THR A 138 11.54 17.92 1.90
CA THR A 138 12.54 18.73 1.24
C THR A 138 12.69 20.02 2.01
N VAL A 139 13.94 20.37 2.30
CA VAL A 139 14.32 21.65 2.87
C VAL A 139 15.09 22.43 1.82
N ARG A 140 14.66 23.66 1.54
CA ARG A 140 15.31 24.56 0.59
C ARG A 140 15.59 25.90 1.25
N GLY A 141 16.76 26.46 0.93
CA GLY A 141 17.17 27.78 1.37
C GLY A 141 17.55 28.65 0.17
N ARG A 142 17.25 29.95 0.26
CA ARG A 142 17.65 30.95 -0.72
C ARG A 142 18.10 32.22 -0.01
N GLY A 143 19.18 32.82 -0.51
CA GLY A 143 19.83 33.97 0.11
C GLY A 143 20.96 33.53 1.02
N THR A 144 21.63 34.49 1.64
CA THR A 144 22.80 34.23 2.47
C THR A 144 22.59 34.61 3.93
N GLY A 145 21.52 35.35 4.26
CA GLY A 145 21.39 36.00 5.58
C GLY A 145 22.43 37.11 5.80
N GLY A 146 23.37 37.27 4.86
CA GLY A 146 24.56 38.09 4.98
C GLY A 146 24.59 39.21 3.95
N PRO A 147 25.75 39.85 3.79
CA PRO A 147 25.87 41.03 2.95
C PRO A 147 25.74 40.69 1.45
N ILE A 148 25.19 41.64 0.69
CA ILE A 148 25.32 41.63 -0.78
C ILE A 148 26.60 42.37 -1.13
N VAL A 149 27.52 41.67 -1.78
CA VAL A 149 28.77 42.21 -2.30
C VAL A 149 28.72 42.14 -3.83
N LEU A 150 28.93 43.27 -4.50
CA LEU A 150 28.93 43.37 -5.96
C LEU A 150 30.33 43.73 -6.48
N PRO A 151 30.77 43.15 -7.61
CA PRO A 151 31.98 43.60 -8.28
C PRO A 151 31.71 44.94 -8.98
N VAL A 152 32.53 45.95 -8.68
CA VAL A 152 32.50 47.25 -9.35
C VAL A 152 33.74 47.36 -10.23
N THR A 153 33.51 47.51 -11.54
CA THR A 153 34.58 47.76 -12.50
C THR A 153 35.00 49.22 -12.44
N SER A 154 36.30 49.47 -12.47
CA SER A 154 36.88 50.81 -12.58
C SER A 154 37.29 51.09 -14.04
N LEU A 155 37.32 52.37 -14.42
CA LEU A 155 37.74 52.80 -15.77
C LEU A 155 39.18 52.38 -16.11
N ALA A 156 40.03 52.24 -15.08
CA ALA A 156 41.32 51.57 -15.13
C ALA A 156 41.64 51.00 -13.74
N GLY A 157 41.97 49.70 -13.66
CA GLY A 157 42.34 49.04 -12.39
C GLY A 157 41.64 47.69 -12.18
N SER A 158 41.93 47.04 -11.04
CA SER A 158 41.29 45.79 -10.65
C SER A 158 39.84 46.02 -10.20
N VAL A 159 38.99 45.03 -10.45
CA VAL A 159 37.62 44.98 -9.90
C VAL A 159 37.67 45.09 -8.38
N GLN A 160 36.88 45.98 -7.81
CA GLN A 160 36.75 46.15 -6.35
C GLN A 160 35.44 45.54 -5.87
N ALA A 161 35.46 44.91 -4.70
CA ALA A 161 34.26 44.39 -4.05
C ALA A 161 33.58 45.51 -3.24
N GLN A 162 32.33 45.86 -3.56
CA GLN A 162 31.56 46.83 -2.79
C GLN A 162 30.38 46.17 -2.09
N GLN A 163 30.28 46.35 -0.77
CA GLN A 163 29.12 45.91 0.01
C GLN A 163 27.97 46.90 -0.16
N ARG A 164 26.82 46.43 -0.66
CA ARG A 164 25.63 47.24 -0.89
C ARG A 164 24.67 47.22 0.30
N VAL A 165 24.53 46.07 0.94
CA VAL A 165 23.62 45.85 2.09
C VAL A 165 24.35 44.96 3.09
N ALA A 166 24.25 45.28 4.39
CA ALA A 166 24.91 44.51 5.45
C ALA A 166 24.22 43.18 5.77
N GLN A 167 22.88 43.13 5.72
CA GLN A 167 22.11 41.91 5.94
C GLN A 167 20.97 41.80 4.93
N THR A 168 20.72 40.57 4.47
CA THR A 168 19.61 40.25 3.59
C THR A 168 18.79 39.12 4.18
N PRO A 169 17.48 39.05 3.90
CA PRO A 169 16.67 37.95 4.40
C PRO A 169 17.13 36.64 3.75
N PHE A 170 17.38 35.63 4.58
CA PHE A 170 17.43 34.24 4.17
C PHE A 170 16.01 33.69 4.15
N TRP A 171 15.62 33.09 3.04
CA TRP A 171 14.31 32.47 2.85
C TRP A 171 14.46 30.96 2.92
N ALA A 172 13.64 30.31 3.72
CA ALA A 172 13.62 28.87 3.82
C ALA A 172 12.22 28.30 3.59
N THR A 173 12.17 27.20 2.85
CA THR A 173 10.96 26.44 2.57
C THR A 173 11.17 25.00 3.03
N GLN A 174 10.31 24.53 3.93
CA GLN A 174 10.20 23.14 4.33
C GLN A 174 8.88 22.61 3.76
N SER A 175 8.95 21.63 2.87
CA SER A 175 7.76 21.04 2.28
C SER A 175 7.91 19.54 2.09
N GLY A 176 6.79 18.84 2.17
CA GLY A 176 6.81 17.39 2.15
C GLY A 176 5.42 16.78 2.27
N TYR A 177 5.43 15.46 2.32
CA TYR A 177 4.26 14.66 2.60
C TYR A 177 4.63 13.38 3.34
N ALA A 178 3.64 12.85 4.05
CA ALA A 178 3.69 11.58 4.73
C ALA A 178 2.45 10.78 4.35
N VAL A 179 2.59 9.47 4.17
CA VAL A 179 1.48 8.56 3.91
C VAL A 179 1.41 7.55 5.04
N GLY A 180 0.30 7.57 5.77
CA GLY A 180 0.00 6.59 6.80
C GLY A 180 -0.85 5.45 6.24
N LEU A 181 -0.73 4.25 6.82
CA LEU A 181 -1.45 3.09 6.30
C LEU A 181 -2.95 3.17 6.56
N THR A 182 -3.33 3.43 7.81
CA THR A 182 -4.72 3.37 8.30
C THR A 182 -5.28 4.71 8.77
N ALA A 183 -4.42 5.73 8.92
CA ALA A 183 -4.80 7.06 9.38
C ALA A 183 -3.88 8.13 8.78
N TYR A 184 -4.36 9.38 8.77
CA TYR A 184 -3.55 10.53 8.38
C TYR A 184 -2.41 10.73 9.38
N PRO A 185 -1.14 10.67 8.95
CA PRO A 185 -0.02 10.99 9.82
C PRO A 185 -0.03 12.47 10.16
N ALA A 186 0.52 12.82 11.32
CA ALA A 186 0.76 14.22 11.65
C ALA A 186 1.74 14.83 10.64
N PRO A 187 1.52 16.09 10.19
CA PRO A 187 2.49 16.77 9.35
C PRO A 187 3.81 16.97 10.12
N ALA A 188 4.93 17.05 9.40
CA ALA A 188 6.22 17.24 10.05
C ALA A 188 6.24 18.52 10.88
N THR A 189 6.95 18.48 12.02
CA THR A 189 7.14 19.68 12.84
C THR A 189 7.98 20.70 12.08
N ARG A 190 7.64 21.97 12.25
CA ARG A 190 8.42 23.10 11.72
C ARG A 190 9.84 23.09 12.31
N ILE A 191 10.85 22.85 11.47
CA ILE A 191 12.25 22.60 11.91
C ILE A 191 12.82 23.78 12.72
N TRP A 192 12.47 25.01 12.35
CA TRP A 192 13.03 26.22 12.96
C TRP A 192 12.06 26.96 13.87
N LEU A 193 10.99 26.31 14.33
CA LEU A 193 9.94 26.95 15.14
C LEU A 193 10.49 27.64 16.40
N THR A 194 11.53 27.07 17.01
CA THR A 194 12.16 27.56 18.23
C THR A 194 13.43 28.38 17.98
N THR A 195 13.81 28.58 16.72
CA THR A 195 15.03 29.33 16.36
C THR A 195 14.76 30.83 16.47
N ALA A 196 15.57 31.52 17.27
CA ALA A 196 15.45 32.97 17.45
C ALA A 196 15.66 33.73 16.13
N GLY A 197 14.82 34.73 15.87
CA GLY A 197 14.88 35.51 14.63
C GLY A 197 14.36 34.79 13.39
N VAL A 198 13.62 33.69 13.53
CA VAL A 198 12.89 33.05 12.43
C VAL A 198 11.42 33.45 12.46
N TYR A 199 10.90 33.85 11.31
CA TYR A 199 9.53 34.31 11.17
C TYR A 199 8.82 33.51 10.08
N TYR A 200 7.84 32.70 10.48
CA TYR A 200 6.98 31.96 9.55
C TYR A 200 5.95 32.90 8.92
N MET A 201 5.69 32.71 7.63
CA MET A 201 4.71 33.47 6.86
C MET A 201 3.35 32.80 6.96
N PRO A 202 2.37 33.38 7.70
CA PRO A 202 1.10 32.70 7.95
C PRO A 202 0.31 32.39 6.67
N ASP A 203 0.42 33.25 5.66
CA ASP A 203 -0.21 33.12 4.34
C ASP A 203 0.48 32.08 3.43
N GLN A 204 1.71 31.68 3.76
CA GLN A 204 2.48 30.67 3.02
C GLN A 204 2.71 29.38 3.80
N VAL A 205 2.07 29.26 4.97
CA VAL A 205 1.95 28.01 5.71
C VAL A 205 0.68 27.32 5.25
N SER A 206 0.83 26.16 4.63
CA SER A 206 -0.30 25.34 4.21
C SER A 206 -0.10 23.88 4.60
N GLY A 207 -1.22 23.21 4.81
CA GLY A 207 -1.29 21.78 5.05
C GLY A 207 -2.56 21.24 4.41
N GLY A 208 -2.53 19.97 4.04
CA GLY A 208 -3.65 19.33 3.37
C GLY A 208 -3.75 17.86 3.72
N TYR A 209 -4.97 17.36 3.66
CA TYR A 209 -5.26 15.94 3.69
C TYR A 209 -5.78 15.54 2.32
N THR A 210 -5.17 14.53 1.71
CA THR A 210 -5.61 13.98 0.43
C THR A 210 -6.38 12.69 0.68
N THR A 211 -7.47 12.45 -0.07
CA THR A 211 -8.24 11.21 0.04
C THR A 211 -7.33 9.97 0.00
N PRO A 212 -7.71 8.88 0.69
CA PRO A 212 -6.90 7.66 0.72
C PRO A 212 -6.59 7.16 -0.69
N GLU A 213 -5.37 6.64 -0.89
CA GLU A 213 -4.93 6.13 -2.18
C GLU A 213 -5.70 4.86 -2.59
N ASN A 214 -6.03 4.00 -1.63
CA ASN A 214 -6.65 2.71 -1.87
C ASN A 214 -8.00 2.64 -1.16
N PHE A 215 -9.06 2.44 -1.93
CA PHE A 215 -10.42 2.22 -1.44
C PHE A 215 -10.72 0.72 -1.45
N GLY A 216 -10.67 0.11 -0.28
CA GLY A 216 -11.10 -1.27 -0.09
C GLY A 216 -12.55 -1.32 0.38
N ILE A 217 -13.27 -2.38 0.02
CA ILE A 217 -14.66 -2.59 0.47
C ILE A 217 -14.79 -2.58 1.99
N ASN A 218 -13.77 -3.08 2.70
CA ASN A 218 -13.77 -3.16 4.15
C ASN A 218 -12.95 -2.05 4.80
N ARG A 219 -11.85 -1.61 4.16
CA ARG A 219 -10.93 -0.61 4.72
C ARG A 219 -10.29 0.26 3.65
N ASN A 220 -10.26 1.57 3.89
CA ASN A 220 -9.44 2.50 3.11
C ASN A 220 -8.01 2.50 3.64
N THR A 221 -7.03 2.69 2.76
CA THR A 221 -5.61 2.71 3.15
C THR A 221 -4.78 3.67 2.31
N GLY A 222 -3.68 4.16 2.88
CA GLY A 222 -2.78 5.13 2.23
C GLY A 222 -3.28 6.57 2.38
N PHE A 223 -3.36 7.05 3.62
CA PHE A 223 -3.84 8.37 3.98
C PHE A 223 -2.69 9.38 3.91
N ARG A 224 -2.77 10.34 2.99
CA ARG A 224 -1.68 11.29 2.73
C ARG A 224 -1.94 12.63 3.41
N THR A 225 -0.94 13.10 4.15
CA THR A 225 -0.86 14.45 4.72
C THR A 225 0.27 15.20 4.04
N ASP A 226 -0.02 16.41 3.57
CA ASP A 226 0.92 17.31 2.92
C ASP A 226 1.19 18.53 3.81
N TRP A 227 2.41 19.08 3.75
CA TRP A 227 2.76 20.33 4.41
C TRP A 227 3.70 21.19 3.57
N ASN A 228 3.56 22.50 3.75
CA ASN A 228 4.47 23.51 3.22
C ASN A 228 4.59 24.65 4.23
N TYR A 229 5.81 24.94 4.65
CA TYR A 229 6.14 26.02 5.56
C TYR A 229 7.18 26.93 4.92
N VAL A 230 6.85 28.21 4.81
CA VAL A 230 7.78 29.25 4.37
C VAL A 230 8.10 30.16 5.55
N CYS A 231 9.38 30.43 5.73
CA CYS A 231 9.86 31.37 6.73
C CYS A 231 11.03 32.18 6.20
N TRP A 232 11.32 33.27 6.90
CA TRP A 232 12.52 34.06 6.66
C TRP A 232 13.29 34.29 7.96
N SER A 233 14.58 34.57 7.83
CA SER A 233 15.49 34.85 8.94
C SER A 233 16.58 35.85 8.53
N PRO A 234 17.11 36.68 9.45
CA PRO A 234 18.26 37.54 9.17
C PRO A 234 19.59 36.77 9.18
N MET A 235 19.57 35.46 9.42
CA MET A 235 20.74 34.59 9.38
C MET A 235 20.49 33.36 8.49
N GLN A 236 21.55 32.72 8.01
CA GLN A 236 21.42 31.49 7.25
C GLN A 236 20.81 30.38 8.13
N LEU A 237 19.81 29.68 7.59
CA LEU A 237 19.21 28.53 8.26
C LEU A 237 19.77 27.22 7.71
N VAL A 238 20.06 26.30 8.62
CA VAL A 238 20.43 24.91 8.32
C VAL A 238 19.34 24.02 8.88
N GLY A 239 18.86 23.10 8.06
CA GLY A 239 17.84 22.12 8.46
C GLY A 239 18.03 20.85 7.66
N SER A 240 17.80 19.72 8.32
CA SER A 240 17.73 18.41 7.68
C SER A 240 16.32 17.87 7.82
N PRO A 241 15.77 17.21 6.79
CA PRO A 241 14.59 16.37 6.96
C PRO A 241 14.80 15.34 8.05
N VAL A 242 13.79 15.08 8.87
CA VAL A 242 13.81 14.05 9.92
C VAL A 242 12.56 13.20 9.80
N ILE A 243 12.74 11.89 9.61
CA ILE A 243 11.62 10.94 9.59
C ILE A 243 11.06 10.85 11.02
N PRO A 244 9.75 11.09 11.23
CA PRO A 244 9.12 10.81 12.51
C PRO A 244 9.06 9.29 12.69
N PHE A 245 9.85 8.76 13.63
CA PHE A 245 9.91 7.33 13.92
C PHE A 245 8.73 6.88 14.78
#